data_AF-A0A5E7S765-F1
#
_entry.id   AF-A0A5E7S765-F1
#
_cell.length_a   1.000
_cell.length_b   1.000
_cell.length_c   1.000
_cell.angle_alpha   90.00
_cell.angle_beta   90.00
_cell.angle_gamma   90.00
#
_symmetry.space_group_name_H-M   'P 1'
#
loop_
_entity.id
_entity.type
_entity.pdbx_description
1 polymer ?
#
loop_
_entity_poly.entity_id
_entity_poly.type
_entity_poly.pdbx_seq_one_letter_code
_entity_poly.pdbx_strand_id
1 'polypeptide(L)'
;MARKAIGKTSERALRAEFNKKNPLPKKLEFLDGVKFTSIAYVTLPDKVKESTLIEFTPKQVQELLVRREVRYGGALRFLNDRKVKVKPAPVGEALKRAGEVIESLQQANAEAATRMEELSAELSKQKRRVLSKDRELGEAHIQLASANATCERFESQIRSYKAQIEELLGRSTSPGGRSPADAWEEHQPGGWLHKTNLGRPK
;
A
#
# COMPACT_ATOMS: atom_id res chain seq x y z
N MET A 1 -58.53 24.79 -37.95
CA MET A 1 -57.39 24.46 -37.06
C MET A 1 -57.74 24.86 -35.64
N ALA A 2 -57.91 23.90 -34.73
CA ALA A 2 -58.22 24.18 -33.33
C ALA A 2 -57.02 24.88 -32.67
N ARG A 3 -57.23 26.05 -32.07
CA ARG A 3 -56.18 26.75 -31.32
C ARG A 3 -55.81 25.87 -30.12
N LYS A 4 -54.53 25.47 -30.01
CA LYS A 4 -54.00 24.80 -28.81
C LYS A 4 -54.40 25.64 -27.59
N ALA A 5 -54.95 24.99 -26.56
CA ALA A 5 -55.38 25.67 -25.35
C ALA A 5 -54.21 26.50 -24.78
N ILE A 6 -54.37 27.81 -24.73
CA ILE A 6 -53.45 28.69 -23.99
C ILE A 6 -53.73 28.37 -22.52
N GLY A 7 -52.68 28.16 -21.72
CA GLY A 7 -52.80 27.73 -20.32
C GLY A 7 -53.81 28.55 -19.51
N LYS A 8 -54.34 27.98 -18.42
CA LYS A 8 -55.29 28.66 -17.55
C LYS A 8 -54.55 29.61 -16.62
N THR A 9 -54.89 30.89 -16.65
CA THR A 9 -54.40 31.88 -15.68
C THR A 9 -55.18 31.73 -14.39
N SER A 10 -54.49 31.45 -13.29
CA SER A 10 -55.05 31.34 -11.94
C SER A 10 -55.17 32.72 -11.29
N GLU A 11 -54.10 33.51 -11.40
CA GLU A 11 -53.98 34.82 -10.77
C GLU A 11 -53.19 35.77 -11.67
N ARG A 12 -53.55 37.05 -11.64
CA ARG A 12 -52.82 38.12 -12.31
C ARG A 12 -52.78 39.35 -11.42
N ALA A 13 -51.57 39.74 -11.02
CA ALA A 13 -51.34 40.92 -10.20
C ALA A 13 -50.67 42.01 -11.04
N LEU A 14 -51.24 43.22 -11.05
CA LEU A 14 -50.64 44.36 -11.72
C LEU A 14 -49.41 44.85 -10.96
N ARG A 15 -48.45 45.47 -11.68
CA ARG A 15 -47.28 46.09 -11.04
C ARG A 15 -47.66 46.99 -9.86
N ALA A 16 -48.72 47.79 -10.03
CA ALA A 16 -49.17 48.77 -9.03
C ALA A 16 -49.62 48.13 -7.71
N GLU A 17 -49.98 46.85 -7.73
CA GLU A 17 -50.36 46.09 -6.54
C GLU A 17 -49.14 45.69 -5.68
N PHE A 18 -47.93 45.76 -6.26
CA PHE A 18 -46.69 45.53 -5.52
C PHE A 18 -46.16 46.85 -4.95
N ASN A 19 -46.11 46.94 -3.62
CA ASN A 19 -45.66 48.10 -2.88
C ASN A 19 -45.00 47.69 -1.55
N LYS A 20 -44.62 48.64 -0.69
CA LYS A 20 -43.94 48.33 0.58
C LYS A 20 -44.75 47.41 1.51
N LYS A 21 -46.08 47.40 1.40
CA LYS A 21 -46.98 46.53 2.18
C LYS A 21 -47.25 45.18 1.49
N ASN A 22 -47.04 45.10 0.17
CA ASN A 22 -47.17 43.89 -0.62
C ASN A 22 -45.94 43.76 -1.54
N PRO A 23 -44.78 43.33 -1.01
CA PRO A 23 -43.55 43.29 -1.78
C PRO A 23 -43.62 42.20 -2.86
N LEU A 24 -42.72 42.30 -3.84
CA LEU A 24 -42.55 41.24 -4.82
C LEU A 24 -42.19 39.91 -4.13
N PRO A 25 -42.71 38.77 -4.61
CA PRO A 25 -42.27 37.47 -4.13
C PRO A 25 -40.75 37.33 -4.27
N LYS A 26 -40.09 36.64 -3.32
CA LYS A 26 -38.62 36.48 -3.28
C LYS A 26 -37.99 36.06 -4.62
N LYS A 27 -38.66 35.15 -5.34
CA LYS A 27 -38.21 34.66 -6.66
C LYS A 27 -38.21 35.74 -7.77
N LEU A 28 -38.86 36.87 -7.54
CA LEU A 28 -39.02 38.01 -8.46
C LEU A 28 -38.34 39.29 -7.95
N GLU A 29 -37.57 39.24 -6.87
CA GLU A 29 -36.84 40.42 -6.34
C GLU A 29 -35.91 41.05 -7.37
N PHE A 30 -35.41 40.27 -8.34
CA PHE A 30 -34.58 40.79 -9.44
C PHE A 30 -35.32 41.78 -10.36
N LEU A 31 -36.66 41.84 -10.29
CA LEU A 31 -37.48 42.82 -10.99
C LEU A 31 -37.63 44.14 -10.21
N ASP A 32 -37.02 44.25 -9.02
CA ASP A 32 -37.05 45.50 -8.28
C ASP A 32 -36.38 46.62 -9.10
N GLY A 33 -37.06 47.76 -9.20
CA GLY A 33 -36.67 48.86 -10.09
C GLY A 33 -36.75 48.58 -11.62
N VAL A 34 -37.28 47.43 -12.06
CA VAL A 34 -37.54 47.12 -13.49
C VAL A 34 -38.99 47.41 -13.81
N LYS A 35 -39.31 48.13 -14.89
CA LYS A 35 -40.70 48.40 -15.32
C LYS A 35 -41.33 47.18 -16.02
N PHE A 36 -42.41 46.63 -15.48
CA PHE A 36 -43.23 45.56 -16.04
C PHE A 36 -44.73 45.89 -15.87
N THR A 37 -45.61 45.21 -16.59
CA THR A 37 -47.06 45.45 -16.61
C THR A 37 -47.77 44.65 -15.51
N SER A 38 -47.62 43.33 -15.55
CA SER A 38 -48.27 42.42 -14.60
C SER A 38 -47.47 41.13 -14.43
N ILE A 39 -47.75 40.41 -13.35
CA ILE A 39 -47.27 39.06 -13.11
C ILE A 39 -48.49 38.14 -13.16
N ALA A 40 -48.45 37.18 -14.08
CA ALA A 40 -49.51 36.19 -14.26
C ALA A 40 -49.01 34.81 -13.84
N TYR A 41 -49.82 34.11 -13.08
CA TYR A 41 -49.61 32.73 -12.69
C TYR A 41 -50.46 31.85 -13.60
N VAL A 42 -49.80 30.99 -14.38
CA VAL A 42 -50.43 30.26 -15.48
C VAL A 42 -50.10 28.78 -15.40
N THR A 43 -51.12 27.94 -15.45
CA THR A 43 -50.98 26.50 -15.60
C THR A 43 -51.03 26.16 -17.08
N LEU A 44 -49.87 25.80 -17.64
CA LEU A 44 -49.75 25.41 -19.04
C LEU A 44 -50.37 24.01 -19.27
N PRO A 45 -50.89 23.71 -20.48
CA PRO A 45 -51.61 22.45 -20.75
C PRO A 45 -50.78 21.19 -20.46
N ASP A 46 -49.47 21.28 -20.65
CA ASP A 46 -48.54 20.14 -20.54
C ASP A 46 -47.84 20.07 -19.17
N LYS A 47 -48.18 20.96 -18.23
CA LYS A 47 -47.48 21.07 -16.93
C LYS A 47 -48.42 20.88 -15.75
N VAL A 48 -47.97 20.05 -14.81
CA VAL A 48 -48.59 19.88 -13.48
C VAL A 48 -48.34 21.09 -12.57
N LYS A 49 -47.29 21.89 -12.86
CA LYS A 49 -46.86 23.02 -12.03
C LYS A 49 -47.19 24.37 -12.68
N GLU A 50 -47.65 25.29 -11.86
CA GLU A 50 -47.91 26.68 -12.21
C GLU A 50 -46.60 27.40 -12.62
N SER A 51 -46.66 28.12 -13.74
CA SER A 51 -45.55 28.92 -14.25
C SER A 51 -45.83 30.40 -14.01
N THR A 52 -44.81 31.16 -13.62
CA THR A 52 -44.92 32.61 -13.44
C THR A 52 -44.47 33.31 -14.72
N LEU A 53 -45.39 34.04 -15.35
CA LEU A 53 -45.14 34.86 -16.53
C LEU A 53 -45.10 36.34 -16.13
N ILE A 54 -44.13 37.06 -16.65
CA ILE A 54 -43.98 38.49 -16.43
C ILE A 54 -44.30 39.19 -17.74
N GLU A 55 -45.30 40.06 -17.72
CA GLU A 55 -45.74 40.77 -18.90
C GLU A 55 -45.06 42.13 -18.99
N PHE A 56 -44.59 42.46 -20.19
CA PHE A 56 -43.99 43.74 -20.51
C PHE A 56 -44.72 44.36 -21.70
N THR A 57 -44.85 45.68 -21.71
CA THR A 57 -45.16 46.41 -22.94
C THR A 57 -43.96 46.40 -23.89
N PRO A 58 -44.16 46.50 -25.22
CA PRO A 58 -43.06 46.58 -26.17
C PRO A 58 -42.05 47.69 -25.83
N LYS A 59 -42.52 48.85 -25.36
CA LYS A 59 -41.68 49.96 -24.92
C LYS A 59 -40.80 49.59 -23.71
N GLN A 60 -41.36 48.88 -22.72
CA GLN A 60 -40.59 48.41 -21.56
C GLN A 60 -39.52 47.38 -21.96
N VAL A 61 -39.84 46.47 -22.90
CA VAL A 61 -38.85 45.53 -23.44
C VAL A 61 -37.74 46.29 -24.15
N GLN A 62 -38.07 47.28 -24.98
CA GLN A 62 -37.09 48.10 -25.67
C GLN A 62 -36.21 48.89 -24.70
N GLU A 63 -36.78 49.49 -23.65
CA GLU A 63 -36.02 50.15 -22.58
C GLU A 63 -35.07 49.18 -21.87
N LEU A 64 -35.49 47.93 -21.64
CA LEU A 64 -34.63 46.89 -21.04
C LEU A 64 -33.50 46.47 -21.97
N LEU A 65 -33.79 46.34 -23.27
CA LEU A 65 -32.78 46.04 -24.29
C LEU A 65 -31.77 47.19 -24.41
N VAL A 66 -32.22 48.44 -24.46
CA VAL A 66 -31.33 49.63 -24.47
C VAL A 66 -30.52 49.71 -23.17
N ARG A 67 -31.14 49.48 -22.00
CA ARG A 67 -30.42 49.45 -20.72
C ARG A 67 -29.38 48.33 -20.69
N ARG A 68 -29.67 47.18 -21.29
CA ARG A 68 -28.72 46.09 -21.49
C ARG A 68 -27.60 46.51 -22.44
N GLU A 69 -27.90 47.14 -23.56
CA GLU A 69 -26.88 47.63 -24.51
C GLU A 69 -26.02 48.75 -23.93
N VAL A 70 -26.54 49.64 -23.09
CA VAL A 70 -25.71 50.64 -22.41
C VAL A 70 -24.80 49.97 -21.38
N ARG A 71 -25.34 49.03 -20.59
CA ARG A 71 -24.61 48.35 -19.51
C ARG A 71 -23.57 47.35 -20.02
N TYR A 72 -23.87 46.63 -21.11
CA TYR A 72 -22.99 45.63 -21.71
C TYR A 72 -22.29 46.11 -22.99
N GLY A 73 -22.88 47.02 -23.76
CA GLY A 73 -22.22 47.67 -24.90
C GLY A 73 -21.17 48.69 -24.44
N GLY A 74 -21.35 49.30 -23.26
CA GLY A 74 -20.28 50.00 -22.55
C GLY A 74 -19.13 49.05 -22.17
N ALA A 75 -19.43 47.86 -21.65
CA ALA A 75 -18.42 46.85 -21.33
C ALA A 75 -17.72 46.27 -22.57
N LEU A 76 -18.46 46.06 -23.67
CA LEU A 76 -17.92 45.63 -24.96
C LEU A 76 -17.03 46.70 -25.59
N ARG A 77 -17.45 47.98 -25.59
CA ARG A 77 -16.57 49.10 -26.01
C ARG A 77 -15.37 49.23 -25.09
N PHE A 78 -15.53 49.10 -23.78
CA PHE A 78 -14.43 49.10 -22.82
C PHE A 78 -13.45 47.94 -23.04
N LEU A 79 -13.92 46.77 -23.45
CA LEU A 79 -13.09 45.61 -23.81
C LEU A 79 -12.43 45.78 -25.20
N ASN A 80 -13.11 46.41 -26.16
CA ASN A 80 -12.59 46.60 -27.51
C ASN A 80 -11.59 47.78 -27.59
N ASP A 81 -11.85 48.87 -26.86
CA ASP A 81 -10.92 49.99 -26.64
C ASP A 81 -9.77 49.57 -25.71
N ARG A 82 -9.99 48.54 -24.86
CA ARG A 82 -8.93 47.71 -24.26
C ARG A 82 -8.37 46.63 -25.20
N LYS A 83 -8.23 46.92 -26.49
CA LYS A 83 -6.93 46.67 -27.17
C LYS A 83 -5.81 47.55 -26.57
N VAL A 84 -5.81 47.70 -25.24
CA VAL A 84 -4.60 47.88 -24.46
C VAL A 84 -3.69 46.76 -24.94
N LYS A 85 -2.45 47.13 -25.27
CA LYS A 85 -1.32 46.24 -25.28
C LYS A 85 -1.18 45.63 -23.88
N VAL A 86 -2.11 44.76 -23.49
CA VAL A 86 -1.96 43.94 -22.29
C VAL A 86 -0.91 42.96 -22.76
N LYS A 87 0.35 43.22 -22.39
CA LYS A 87 1.33 42.12 -22.33
C LYS A 87 0.58 41.02 -21.60
N PRO A 88 0.35 39.85 -22.22
CA PRO A 88 -0.40 38.80 -21.55
C PRO A 88 0.20 38.65 -20.17
N ALA A 89 -0.64 38.63 -19.13
CA ALA A 89 -0.20 38.26 -17.79
C ALA A 89 0.69 37.00 -17.89
N PRO A 90 1.63 36.75 -16.96
CA PRO A 90 2.76 35.81 -17.14
C PRO A 90 2.35 34.32 -17.18
N VAL A 91 1.14 34.02 -17.65
CA VAL A 91 0.61 32.71 -18.00
C VAL A 91 1.57 31.94 -18.92
N GLY A 92 2.26 32.61 -19.84
CA GLY A 92 3.28 31.96 -20.67
C GLY A 92 4.49 31.44 -19.87
N GLU A 93 4.97 32.20 -18.90
CA GLU A 93 6.05 31.76 -18.00
C GLU A 93 5.56 30.70 -17.00
N ALA A 94 4.34 30.85 -16.48
CA ALA A 94 3.72 29.87 -15.61
C ALA A 94 3.49 28.52 -16.31
N LEU A 95 3.06 28.53 -17.58
CA LEU A 95 2.89 27.32 -18.39
C LEU A 95 4.23 26.66 -18.69
N LYS A 96 5.28 27.44 -18.99
CA LYS A 96 6.64 26.89 -19.16
C LYS A 96 7.14 26.23 -17.89
N ARG A 97 7.03 26.90 -16.74
CA ARG A 97 7.39 26.32 -15.43
C ARG A 97 6.58 25.07 -15.10
N ALA A 98 5.29 25.06 -15.42
CA ALA A 98 4.46 23.87 -15.24
C ALA A 98 4.91 22.71 -16.14
N GLY A 99 5.31 22.99 -17.39
CA GLY A 99 5.90 22.01 -18.29
C GLY A 99 7.20 21.42 -17.75
N GLU A 100 8.12 22.26 -17.29
CA GLU A 100 9.40 21.85 -16.68
C GLU A 100 9.18 20.95 -15.44
N VAL A 101 8.21 21.31 -14.59
CA VAL A 101 7.85 20.49 -13.42
C VAL A 101 7.26 19.15 -13.84
N ILE A 102 6.40 19.11 -14.86
CA ILE A 102 5.82 17.86 -15.37
C ILE A 102 6.92 16.95 -15.92
N GLU A 103 7.84 17.48 -16.72
CA GLU A 103 8.97 16.71 -17.26
C GLU A 103 9.87 16.16 -16.15
N SER A 104 10.19 16.98 -15.15
CA SER A 104 10.96 16.55 -13.99
C SER A 104 10.26 15.44 -13.19
N LEU A 105 8.94 15.57 -12.97
CA LEU A 105 8.16 14.53 -12.29
C LEU A 105 8.06 13.25 -13.10
N GLN A 106 7.95 13.34 -14.43
CA GLN A 106 7.96 12.17 -15.30
C GLN A 106 9.29 11.43 -15.25
N GLN A 107 10.40 12.17 -15.25
CA GLN A 107 11.73 11.58 -15.11
C GLN A 107 11.91 10.91 -13.74
N ALA A 108 11.53 11.59 -12.66
CA ALA A 108 11.58 11.02 -11.32
C ALA A 108 10.72 9.76 -11.16
N ASN A 109 9.54 9.73 -11.79
CA ASN A 109 8.69 8.53 -11.81
C ASN A 109 9.33 7.38 -12.59
N ALA A 110 10.00 7.65 -13.71
CA ALA A 110 10.70 6.63 -14.47
C ALA A 110 11.87 6.02 -13.65
N GLU A 111 12.65 6.86 -12.99
CA GLU A 111 13.74 6.43 -12.09
C GLU A 111 13.22 5.65 -10.88
N ALA A 112 12.09 6.06 -10.31
CA ALA A 112 11.46 5.32 -9.22
C ALA A 112 10.97 3.94 -9.69
N ALA A 113 10.42 3.84 -10.89
CA ALA A 113 9.94 2.58 -11.46
C ALA A 113 11.10 1.59 -11.69
N THR A 114 12.20 2.05 -12.29
CA THR A 114 13.39 1.19 -12.50
C THR A 114 13.97 0.73 -11.16
N ARG A 115 14.07 1.62 -10.18
CA ARG A 115 14.56 1.27 -8.84
C ARG A 115 13.66 0.27 -8.12
N MET A 116 12.35 0.35 -8.31
CA MET A 116 11.40 -0.64 -7.78
C MET A 116 11.60 -2.02 -8.41
N GLU A 117 11.83 -2.09 -9.73
CA GLU A 117 12.12 -3.36 -10.41
C GLU A 117 13.42 -3.99 -9.92
N GLU A 118 14.48 -3.19 -9.77
CA GLU A 118 15.78 -3.64 -9.23
C GLU A 118 15.62 -4.21 -7.80
N LEU A 119 14.96 -3.47 -6.91
CA LEU A 119 14.73 -3.92 -5.54
C LEU A 119 13.87 -5.19 -5.49
N SER A 120 12.86 -5.31 -6.37
CA SER A 120 12.02 -6.49 -6.47
C SER A 120 12.82 -7.73 -6.92
N ALA A 121 13.72 -7.55 -7.90
CA ALA A 121 14.62 -8.60 -8.35
C ALA A 121 15.59 -9.03 -7.24
N GLU A 122 16.15 -8.07 -6.50
CA GLU A 122 17.05 -8.35 -5.37
C GLU A 122 16.34 -9.06 -4.22
N LEU A 123 15.13 -8.65 -3.87
CA LEU A 123 14.30 -9.31 -2.86
C LEU A 123 14.00 -10.76 -3.26
N SER A 124 13.69 -11.00 -4.53
CA SER A 124 13.47 -12.35 -5.07
C SER A 124 14.73 -13.21 -5.02
N LYS A 125 15.91 -12.63 -5.23
CA LYS A 125 17.21 -13.30 -5.08
C LYS A 125 17.49 -13.63 -3.61
N GLN A 126 17.27 -12.67 -2.70
CA GLN A 126 17.47 -12.89 -1.27
C GLN A 126 16.54 -13.97 -0.72
N LYS A 127 15.26 -13.97 -1.11
CA LYS A 127 14.30 -15.01 -0.72
C LYS A 127 14.75 -16.40 -1.13
N ARG A 128 15.31 -16.55 -2.34
CA ARG A 128 15.90 -17.82 -2.79
C ARG A 128 17.12 -18.23 -1.95
N ARG A 129 17.99 -17.28 -1.58
CA ARG A 129 19.15 -17.57 -0.71
C ARG A 129 18.73 -18.03 0.68
N VAL A 130 17.73 -17.39 1.28
CA VAL A 130 17.17 -17.79 2.59
C VAL A 130 16.63 -19.22 2.51
N LEU A 131 15.79 -19.51 1.52
CA LEU A 131 15.24 -20.87 1.34
C LEU A 131 16.33 -21.93 1.11
N SER A 132 17.43 -21.59 0.42
CA SER A 132 18.58 -22.49 0.28
C SER A 132 19.24 -22.75 1.63
N LYS A 133 19.48 -21.70 2.41
CA LYS A 133 20.11 -21.80 3.72
C LYS A 133 19.24 -22.53 4.74
N ASP A 134 17.93 -22.35 4.71
CA ASP A 134 17.00 -23.09 5.57
C ASP A 134 17.05 -24.60 5.28
N ARG A 135 17.18 -24.99 4.00
CA ARG A 135 17.37 -26.40 3.63
C ARG A 135 18.70 -26.95 4.12
N GLU A 136 19.80 -26.22 3.88
CA GLU A 136 21.14 -26.60 4.36
C GLU A 136 21.15 -26.75 5.89
N LEU A 137 20.49 -25.86 6.63
CA LEU A 137 20.34 -25.95 8.08
C LEU A 137 19.51 -27.16 8.51
N GLY A 138 18.41 -27.45 7.81
CA GLY A 138 17.60 -28.64 8.05
C GLY A 138 18.39 -29.93 7.85
N GLU A 139 19.16 -30.04 6.77
CA GLU A 139 20.03 -31.17 6.50
C GLU A 139 21.13 -31.32 7.56
N ALA A 140 21.79 -30.22 7.94
CA ALA A 140 22.79 -30.23 9.00
C ALA A 140 22.20 -30.65 10.35
N HIS A 141 20.96 -30.24 10.66
CA HIS A 141 20.28 -30.64 11.88
C HIS A 141 19.98 -32.15 11.92
N ILE A 142 19.56 -32.73 10.79
CA ILE A 142 19.35 -34.18 10.67
C ILE A 142 20.68 -34.93 10.85
N GLN A 143 21.76 -34.45 10.24
CA GLN A 143 23.09 -35.05 10.40
C GLN A 143 23.57 -34.99 11.85
N LEU A 144 23.37 -33.86 12.53
CA LEU A 144 23.70 -33.69 13.94
C LEU A 144 22.90 -34.68 14.82
N ALA A 145 21.59 -34.80 14.59
CA ALA A 145 20.75 -35.74 15.33
C ALA A 145 21.20 -37.20 15.13
N SER A 146 21.55 -37.57 13.89
CA SER A 146 22.12 -38.88 13.57
C SER A 146 23.45 -39.13 14.30
N ALA A 147 24.37 -38.16 14.24
CA ALA A 147 25.66 -38.24 14.92
C ALA A 147 25.49 -38.38 16.44
N ASN A 148 24.61 -37.59 17.06
CA ASN A 148 24.32 -37.70 18.48
C ASN A 148 23.79 -39.09 18.86
N ALA A 149 22.85 -39.64 18.07
CA ALA A 149 22.35 -40.99 18.30
C ALA A 149 23.47 -42.06 18.17
N THR A 150 24.44 -41.87 17.27
CA THR A 150 25.61 -42.77 17.20
C THR A 150 26.53 -42.62 18.41
N CYS A 151 26.76 -41.40 18.90
CA CYS A 151 27.53 -41.16 20.12
C CYS A 151 26.89 -41.83 21.33
N GLU A 152 25.58 -41.69 21.54
CA GLU A 152 24.86 -42.34 22.64
C GLU A 152 24.98 -43.87 22.59
N ARG A 153 24.93 -44.46 21.39
CA ARG A 153 25.16 -45.90 21.20
C ARG A 153 26.58 -46.30 21.59
N PHE A 154 27.59 -45.57 21.13
CA PHE A 154 28.98 -45.84 21.48
C PHE A 154 29.23 -45.66 22.98
N GLU A 155 28.67 -44.63 23.61
CA GLU A 155 28.76 -44.45 25.06
C GLU A 155 28.16 -45.63 25.82
N SER A 156 27.00 -46.12 25.37
CA SER A 156 26.34 -47.29 25.97
C SER A 156 27.20 -48.56 25.81
N GLN A 157 27.80 -48.77 24.64
CA GLN A 157 28.73 -49.88 24.40
C GLN A 157 29.98 -49.78 25.28
N ILE A 158 30.57 -48.58 25.41
CA ILE A 158 31.73 -48.36 26.28
C ILE A 158 31.38 -48.67 27.74
N ARG A 159 30.22 -48.24 28.24
CA ARG A 159 29.76 -48.58 29.60
C ARG A 159 29.63 -50.10 29.78
N SER A 160 29.05 -50.79 28.81
CA SER A 160 28.93 -52.26 28.82
C SER A 160 30.30 -52.94 28.86
N TYR A 161 31.22 -52.54 27.98
CA TYR A 161 32.58 -53.10 27.96
C TYR A 161 33.36 -52.81 29.25
N LYS A 162 33.23 -51.62 29.82
CA LYS A 162 33.82 -51.31 31.14
C LYS A 162 33.30 -52.24 32.22
N ALA A 163 31.99 -52.45 32.30
CA ALA A 163 31.39 -53.37 33.27
C ALA A 163 31.87 -54.82 33.07
N GLN A 164 31.97 -55.29 31.82
CA GLN A 164 32.52 -56.63 31.52
C GLN A 164 33.98 -56.77 31.93
N ILE A 165 34.80 -55.74 31.70
CA ILE A 165 36.20 -55.72 32.13
C ILE A 165 36.29 -55.78 33.66
N GLU A 166 35.49 -54.99 34.37
CA GLU A 166 35.44 -55.02 35.84
C GLU A 166 35.00 -56.40 36.36
N GLU A 167 34.00 -57.03 35.75
CA GLU A 167 33.57 -58.38 36.09
C GLU A 167 34.67 -59.42 35.85
N LEU A 168 35.37 -59.34 34.71
CA LEU A 168 36.48 -60.24 34.39
C LEU A 168 37.66 -60.04 35.35
N LEU A 169 38.00 -58.80 35.71
CA LEU A 169 39.02 -58.50 36.70
C LEU A 169 38.63 -59.03 38.09
N GLY A 170 37.37 -58.87 38.49
CA GLY A 170 36.82 -59.43 39.73
C GLY A 170 36.79 -60.96 39.76
N ARG A 171 36.62 -61.63 38.61
CA ARG A 171 36.73 -63.10 38.50
C ARG A 171 38.16 -63.60 38.45
N SER A 172 39.07 -62.79 37.90
CA SER A 172 40.49 -63.13 37.81
C SER A 172 41.20 -63.08 39.16
N THR A 173 40.64 -62.36 40.13
CA THR A 173 41.09 -62.37 41.52
C THR A 173 40.55 -63.64 42.20
N SER A 174 41.42 -64.64 42.40
CA SER A 174 41.07 -65.87 43.12
C SER A 174 40.68 -65.57 44.58
N PRO A 175 39.95 -66.47 45.28
CA PRO A 175 39.68 -66.33 46.71
C PRO A 175 41.01 -66.25 47.47
N GLY A 176 41.40 -65.03 47.87
CA GLY A 176 42.74 -64.72 48.37
C GLY A 176 43.42 -63.49 47.73
N GLY A 177 42.81 -62.85 46.72
CA GLY A 177 43.26 -61.56 46.18
C GLY A 177 44.43 -61.62 45.21
N ARG A 178 44.83 -62.81 44.75
CA ARG A 178 45.89 -62.99 43.74
C ARG A 178 45.32 -62.87 42.33
N SER A 179 45.94 -62.05 41.49
CA SER A 179 45.66 -61.95 40.05
C SER A 179 46.30 -63.11 39.28
N PRO A 180 45.86 -63.42 38.04
CA PRO A 180 46.54 -64.41 37.21
C PRO A 180 47.97 -64.00 36.83
N ALA A 181 48.30 -62.71 36.88
CA ALA A 181 49.67 -62.23 36.71
C ALA A 181 50.54 -62.58 37.92
N ASP A 182 49.98 -62.52 39.12
CA ASP A 182 50.66 -62.92 40.37
C ASP A 182 50.92 -64.45 40.38
N ALA A 183 49.98 -65.23 39.82
CA ALA A 183 50.16 -66.67 39.63
C ALA A 183 51.22 -67.01 38.56
N TRP A 184 51.42 -66.13 37.56
CA TRP A 184 52.45 -66.29 36.53
C TRP A 184 53.85 -65.93 37.05
N GLU A 185 53.96 -64.96 37.97
CA GLU A 185 55.22 -64.63 38.66
C GLU A 185 55.68 -65.78 39.58
N GLU A 186 54.76 -66.45 40.27
CA GLU A 186 55.06 -67.62 41.13
C GLU A 186 55.45 -68.87 40.29
N HIS A 187 55.01 -68.94 39.03
CA HIS A 187 55.34 -69.99 38.07
C HIS A 187 56.42 -69.60 37.05
N GLN A 188 57.19 -68.53 37.28
CA GLN A 188 58.48 -68.46 36.61
C GLN A 188 59.30 -69.69 37.04
N PRO A 189 59.87 -70.48 36.11
CA PRO A 189 60.69 -71.63 36.44
C PRO A 189 62.06 -71.17 36.95
N GLY A 190 62.09 -70.49 38.10
CA GLY A 190 63.28 -70.16 38.89
C GLY A 190 63.91 -71.38 39.56
N GLY A 191 63.94 -72.52 38.87
CA GLY A 191 64.42 -73.79 39.42
C GLY A 191 64.79 -74.87 38.40
N TRP A 192 64.50 -74.70 37.10
CA TRP A 192 64.87 -75.71 36.10
C TRP A 192 66.29 -75.55 35.53
N LEU A 193 66.95 -74.41 35.74
CA LEU A 193 68.31 -74.15 35.22
C LEU A 193 69.44 -74.55 36.17
N HIS A 194 69.16 -75.12 37.35
CA HIS A 194 70.20 -75.57 38.29
C HIS A 194 70.37 -77.09 38.38
N LYS A 195 69.75 -77.87 37.48
CA LYS A 195 69.89 -79.35 37.46
C LYS A 195 70.32 -79.94 36.11
N THR A 196 70.99 -79.16 35.24
CA THR A 196 71.72 -79.74 34.12
C THR A 196 73.22 -79.60 34.37
N ASN A 197 73.80 -80.71 34.81
CA ASN A 197 75.23 -80.93 34.91
C ASN A 197 75.83 -81.08 33.50
N LEU A 198 75.75 -80.02 32.69
CA LEU A 198 76.40 -79.95 31.38
C LEU A 198 77.64 -79.08 31.52
N GLY A 199 78.78 -79.79 31.63
CA GLY A 199 80.09 -79.19 31.71
C GLY A 199 80.35 -78.19 30.59
N ARG A 200 80.97 -77.07 30.94
CA ARG A 200 81.61 -76.16 29.98
C ARG A 200 82.80 -76.89 29.35
N PRO A 201 82.88 -77.04 28.02
CA PRO A 201 84.16 -77.27 27.38
C PRO A 201 84.95 -75.96 27.37
N LYS A 202 86.27 -76.09 27.61
CA LYS A 202 87.28 -75.13 27.18
C LYS A 202 87.51 -75.29 25.68
#